data_AF-A0AAX0AW95-F1
#
_entry.id   AF-A0AAX0AW95-F1
#
_cell.length_a   1.000
_cell.length_b   1.000
_cell.length_c   1.000
_cell.angle_alpha   90.00
_cell.angle_beta   90.00
_cell.angle_gamma   90.00
#
_symmetry.space_group_name_H-M   'P 1'
#
loop_
_entity.id
_entity.type
_entity.pdbx_description
1 polymer ?
#
loop_
_entity_poly.entity_id
_entity_poly.type
_entity_poly.pdbx_seq_one_letter_code
_entity_poly.pdbx_strand_id
1 'polypeptide(L)' 'MHVCDVATTVQILDSKWKLLIIRDLIDGPKRNGEAMGTFV' A
#
# COMPACT_ATOMS: atom_id res chain seq x y z
N MET A 1 13.32 14.27 -17.56
CA MET A 1 13.53 13.65 -16.24
C MET A 1 12.67 12.39 -16.20
N HIS A 2 13.29 11.21 -16.16
CA HIS A 2 12.54 9.96 -16.13
C HIS A 2 11.86 9.81 -14.77
N VAL A 3 10.60 9.38 -14.77
CA VAL A 3 9.89 8.99 -13.55
C VAL A 3 10.63 7.79 -12.97
N CYS A 4 10.97 7.84 -11.67
CA CYS A 4 11.63 6.70 -11.03
C CYS A 4 10.66 5.52 -10.93
N ASP A 5 11.19 4.30 -10.94
CA ASP A 5 10.37 3.07 -10.97
C ASP A 5 9.39 2.99 -9.78
N VAL A 6 9.77 3.58 -8.64
CA VAL A 6 8.90 3.71 -7.46
C VAL A 6 7.68 4.58 -7.77
N ALA A 7 7.89 5.74 -8.41
CA ALA A 7 6.80 6.64 -8.78
C ALA A 7 5.89 6.01 -9.85
N THR A 8 6.46 5.26 -10.80
CA THR A 8 5.68 4.47 -11.77
C THR A 8 4.81 3.43 -11.07
N THR A 9 5.34 2.74 -10.06
CA THR A 9 4.59 1.72 -9.30
C THR A 9 3.46 2.34 -8.49
N VAL A 10 3.70 3.48 -7.83
CA VAL A 10 2.68 4.25 -7.11
C VAL A 10 1.57 4.72 -8.07
N GLN A 11 1.94 5.16 -9.28
CA GLN A 11 0.99 5.53 -10.32
C GLN A 11 0.16 4.33 -10.82
N ILE A 12 0.76 3.16 -11.00
CA ILE A 12 0.04 1.93 -11.41
C ILE A 12 -0.97 1.48 -10.35
N LEU A 13 -0.61 1.59 -9.06
CA LEU A 13 -1.50 1.22 -7.95
C LEU A 13 -2.74 2.12 -7.85
N ASP A 14 -2.58 3.39 -8.22
CA ASP A 14 -3.62 4.43 -8.35
C ASP A 14 -4.63 4.43 -7.20
N SER A 15 -4.15 4.24 -5.97
CA SER A 15 -4.98 4.24 -4.77
C SER A 15 -4.12 4.35 -3.52
N LYS A 16 -4.38 5.39 -2.72
CA LYS A 16 -3.76 5.57 -1.40
C LYS A 16 -3.96 4.34 -0.51
N TRP A 17 -5.16 3.78 -0.48
CA TRP A 17 -5.51 2.67 0.42
C TRP A 17 -4.80 1.37 0.03
N LYS A 18 -4.69 1.07 -1.26
CA LYS A 18 -3.96 -0.13 -1.71
C LYS A 18 -2.49 -0.09 -1.28
N LEU A 19 -1.85 1.07 -1.38
CA LEU A 19 -0.47 1.27 -0.94
C LEU A 19 -0.31 1.05 0.57
N LEU A 20 -1.22 1.61 1.37
CA LEU A 20 -1.18 1.45 2.83
C LEU A 20 -1.45 0.01 3.27
N ILE A 21 -2.41 -0.67 2.62
CA ILE A 21 -2.73 -2.08 2.86
C ILE A 21 -1.53 -2.96 2.50
N ILE A 22 -0.93 -2.79 1.31
CA ILE A 22 0.24 -3.59 0.91
C ILE A 22 1.40 -3.38 1.88
N ARG A 23 1.70 -2.13 2.25
CA ARG A 23 2.75 -1.81 3.24
C ARG A 23 2.51 -2.58 4.55
N ASP A 24 1.29 -2.58 5.04
CA ASP A 24 0.94 -3.22 6.32
C ASP A 24 1.00 -4.76 6.25
N LEU A 25 0.82 -5.33 5.06
CA LEU A 25 0.92 -6.76 4.80
C LEU A 25 2.35 -7.25 4.50
N ILE A 26 3.31 -6.35 4.26
CA ILE A 26 4.74 -6.72 4.12
C ILE A 26 5.27 -7.32 5.42
N ASP A 27 4.81 -6.83 6.57
CA ASP A 27 5.20 -7.34 7.89
C ASP A 27 4.58 -8.71 8.21
N GLY A 28 3.53 -9.11 7.49
CA GLY A 28 2.87 -10.40 7.63
C GLY A 28 1.37 -10.37 7.30
N PRO A 29 0.73 -11.55 7.19
CA PRO A 29 -0.70 -11.63 6.94
C PRO A 29 -1.50 -11.13 8.15
N LYS A 30 -2.48 -10.26 7.89
CA LYS A 30 -3.40 -9.72 8.91
C LYS A 30 -4.85 -10.04 8.57
N ARG A 31 -5.70 -10.17 9.59
CA ARG A 31 -7.15 -10.28 9.38
C ARG A 31 -7.70 -8.92 8.93
N ASN A 32 -8.82 -8.93 8.21
CA ASN A 32 -9.44 -7.71 7.68
C ASN A 32 -9.66 -6.61 8.74
N GLY A 33 -10.10 -7.01 9.96
CA GLY A 33 -10.30 -6.06 11.06
C GLY A 33 -9.01 -5.46 11.63
N GLU A 34 -7.91 -6.21 11.61
CA GLU A 34 -6.61 -5.77 12.11
C GLU A 34 -5.95 -4.77 11.15
N ALA A 35 -6.06 -5.03 9.84
CA ALA A 35 -5.60 -4.12 8.80
C ALA A 35 -6.39 -2.80 8.88
N MET A 36 -7.73 -2.86 8.87
CA MET A 36 -8.59 -1.66 8.92
C MET A 36 -8.39 -0.83 10.19
N GLY A 37 -8.15 -1.46 11.34
CA GLY A 37 -7.87 -0.76 12.60
C GLY A 37 -6.57 0.03 12.64
N THR A 38 -5.62 -0.27 11.73
CA THR A 38 -4.32 0.43 11.63
C THR A 38 -4.40 1.68 10.74
N PHE A 39 -5.46 1.81 9.93
CA PHE A 39 -5.62 2.89 8.94
C PHE A 39 -6.56 4.03 9.38
N VAL A 40 -7.08 3.97 10.62
CA VAL A 40 -7.97 4.98 11.23
C VAL A 40 -7.17 6.10 11.88
#